data_AF-A0A535JF79-F1
#
_entry.id   AF-A0A535JF79-F1
#
_cell.length_a   1.000
_cell.length_b   1.000
_cell.length_c   1.000
_cell.angle_alpha   90.00
_cell.angle_beta   90.00
_cell.angle_gamma   90.00
#
_symmetry.space_group_name_H-M   'P 1'
#
loop_
_entity.id
_entity.type
_entity.pdbx_description
1 polymer ?
#
loop_
_entity_poly.entity_id
_entity_poly.type
_entity_poly.pdbx_seq_one_letter_code
_entity_poly.pdbx_strand_id
1 'polypeptide(L)'
;MIAPTGGFVIGGAVLLALALLGFGAFFWRAWHLYRYMRLGRDEARVDHPWRRLRDEAIIYLGQRKLLKRPYYVRGLAHAFIFWGFIVITIGTVDLLVDGILGFHVPGTGSAIFAWTIDIFAVLVLASIAVAAARRLYFRPPRMHVALDGYVILGLIAVLMLTLLVFEGAGLSAGLLEKGNTPPPIANAILRSIFSHDLAAVIFPVAWWLHVTTVLAFAAYLPQSKHLHIVTTLPNVFFRKQTPRGQLALVADIENQETFGAATIRDFSWKQLLDGYTCTECGRCSDNCPALATGKPLDPQKIVLDVRDQLLREGPKVLANARAETVPPAHWVESKPEELWACTTCAACVEACPVTIEHIDKIVDMRRHLTLMEGSAPPSPTTTPVTSDGTTGFTTSRALYSTRSPASSASRSNRTTGSAASAAAPGAAACGWRKRSGNASTTGGSATSTSGRRRRNRTSRRSRSTPCEK
;
A
#
# COMPACT_ATOMS: atom_id res chain seq x y z
N MET A 1 -8.53 32.01 2.73
CA MET A 1 -7.64 32.59 1.71
C MET A 1 -8.51 33.35 0.71
N ILE A 2 -8.15 34.54 0.22
CA ILE A 2 -9.03 35.29 -0.70
C ILE A 2 -8.77 34.84 -2.14
N ALA A 3 -9.79 34.35 -2.83
CA ALA A 3 -9.69 34.02 -4.24
C ALA A 3 -9.65 35.30 -5.10
N PRO A 4 -8.70 35.42 -6.04
CA PRO A 4 -8.61 36.54 -6.98
C PRO A 4 -9.81 36.62 -7.93
N THR A 5 -10.64 35.57 -7.98
CA THR A 5 -11.91 35.58 -8.73
C THR A 5 -12.99 36.42 -8.07
N GLY A 6 -12.79 36.89 -6.82
CA GLY A 6 -13.75 37.65 -6.00
C GLY A 6 -14.66 38.59 -6.80
N GLY A 7 -15.86 38.10 -7.13
CA GLY A 7 -16.91 38.85 -7.81
C GLY A 7 -16.94 38.83 -9.36
N PHE A 8 -15.97 38.23 -10.06
CA PHE A 8 -16.08 38.07 -11.52
C PHE A 8 -16.92 36.84 -11.84
N VAL A 9 -18.19 37.07 -12.26
CA VAL A 9 -19.10 36.01 -12.74
C VAL A 9 -18.40 35.08 -13.74
N ILE A 10 -17.54 35.63 -14.60
CA ILE A 10 -16.78 34.87 -15.60
C ILE A 10 -15.71 33.99 -14.95
N GLY A 11 -14.91 34.51 -14.01
CA GLY A 11 -13.85 33.74 -13.35
C GLY A 11 -14.40 32.59 -12.51
N GLY A 12 -15.46 32.86 -11.74
CA GLY A 12 -16.19 31.83 -10.99
C GLY A 12 -16.84 30.79 -11.89
N ALA A 13 -17.44 31.20 -13.02
CA ALA A 13 -18.04 30.29 -13.99
C ALA A 13 -16.99 29.39 -14.67
N VAL A 14 -15.83 29.95 -15.05
CA VAL A 14 -14.71 29.17 -15.59
C VAL A 14 -14.21 28.16 -14.57
N LEU A 15 -14.02 28.58 -13.31
CA LEU A 15 -13.64 27.67 -12.24
C LEU A 15 -14.67 26.55 -12.04
N LEU A 16 -15.96 26.89 -12.00
CA LEU A 16 -17.03 25.90 -11.86
C LEU A 16 -17.01 24.90 -13.02
N ALA A 17 -16.85 25.36 -14.25
CA ALA A 17 -16.75 24.48 -15.43
C ALA A 17 -15.54 23.53 -15.32
N LEU A 18 -14.36 24.04 -14.93
CA LEU A 18 -13.17 23.23 -14.71
C LEU A 18 -13.35 22.24 -13.56
N ALA A 19 -13.99 22.65 -12.47
CA ALA A 19 -14.28 21.79 -11.33
C ALA A 19 -15.23 20.64 -11.73
N LEU A 20 -16.30 20.94 -12.46
CA LEU A 20 -17.23 19.94 -12.99
C LEU A 20 -16.53 18.96 -13.94
N LEU A 21 -15.63 19.44 -14.80
CA LEU A 21 -14.85 18.58 -15.69
C LEU A 21 -13.88 17.69 -14.90
N GLY A 22 -13.10 18.26 -13.98
CA GLY A 22 -12.11 17.54 -13.18
C GLY A 22 -12.74 16.50 -12.26
N PHE A 23 -13.75 16.89 -11.46
CA PHE A 23 -14.49 15.95 -10.61
C PHE A 23 -15.36 14.99 -11.42
N GLY A 24 -15.95 15.43 -12.53
CA GLY A 24 -16.70 14.56 -13.44
C GLY A 24 -15.84 13.42 -13.99
N ALA A 25 -14.61 13.73 -14.46
CA ALA A 25 -13.64 12.72 -14.90
C ALA A 25 -13.25 11.77 -13.76
N PHE A 26 -13.03 12.31 -12.55
CA PHE A 26 -12.74 11.51 -11.36
C PHE A 26 -13.86 10.51 -11.07
N PHE A 27 -15.10 10.99 -10.91
CA PHE A 27 -16.25 10.17 -10.54
C PHE A 27 -16.62 9.18 -11.64
N TRP A 28 -16.52 9.57 -12.91
CA TRP A 28 -16.72 8.67 -14.04
C TRP A 28 -15.75 7.48 -13.98
N ARG A 29 -14.45 7.75 -13.78
CA ARG A 29 -13.45 6.67 -13.67
C ARG A 29 -13.66 5.83 -12.41
N ALA A 30 -13.91 6.47 -11.26
CA ALA A 30 -14.16 5.78 -10.00
C ALA A 30 -15.38 4.85 -10.09
N TRP A 31 -16.44 5.29 -10.78
CA TRP A 31 -17.62 4.48 -11.05
C TRP A 31 -17.30 3.22 -11.86
N HIS A 32 -16.50 3.32 -12.91
CA HIS A 32 -16.06 2.14 -13.67
C HIS A 32 -15.22 1.17 -12.82
N LEU A 33 -14.29 1.68 -12.01
CA LEU A 33 -13.52 0.84 -11.08
C LEU A 33 -14.41 0.15 -10.05
N TYR A 34 -15.43 0.86 -9.53
CA TYR A 34 -16.43 0.27 -8.66
C TYR A 34 -17.19 -0.86 -9.36
N ARG A 35 -17.63 -0.64 -10.60
CA ARG A 35 -18.32 -1.68 -11.39
C ARG A 35 -17.45 -2.89 -11.66
N TYR A 36 -16.16 -2.71 -11.96
CA TYR A 36 -15.21 -3.81 -12.11
C TYR A 36 -15.01 -4.57 -10.80
N MET A 37 -14.84 -3.88 -9.67
CA MET A 37 -14.74 -4.50 -8.35
C MET A 37 -15.99 -5.33 -8.00
N ARG A 38 -17.19 -4.85 -8.39
CA ARG A 38 -18.46 -5.53 -8.16
C ARG A 38 -18.71 -6.72 -9.11
N LEU A 39 -17.81 -7.03 -10.04
CA LEU A 39 -17.84 -8.30 -10.77
C LEU A 39 -17.49 -9.50 -9.88
N GLY A 40 -16.72 -9.26 -8.82
CA GLY A 40 -16.33 -10.28 -7.87
C GLY A 40 -17.50 -10.71 -6.97
N ARG A 41 -17.41 -11.92 -6.42
CA ARG A 41 -18.42 -12.47 -5.51
C ARG A 41 -18.63 -11.58 -4.27
N ASP A 42 -19.86 -11.61 -3.76
CA ASP A 42 -20.20 -10.92 -2.52
C ASP A 42 -19.49 -11.58 -1.32
N GLU A 43 -19.03 -10.75 -0.40
CA GLU A 43 -18.37 -11.18 0.82
C GLU A 43 -18.75 -10.23 1.96
N ALA A 44 -19.38 -10.75 3.00
CA ALA A 44 -19.79 -9.95 4.16
C ALA A 44 -18.58 -9.62 5.04
N ARG A 45 -18.30 -8.34 5.24
CA ARG A 45 -17.16 -7.83 6.04
C ARG A 45 -17.54 -6.67 6.97
N VAL A 46 -18.80 -6.62 7.42
CA VAL A 46 -19.35 -5.54 8.27
C VAL A 46 -19.44 -5.93 9.75
N ASP A 47 -18.94 -7.09 10.12
CA ASP A 47 -18.86 -7.58 11.50
C ASP A 47 -17.92 -6.72 12.37
N HIS A 48 -18.18 -6.67 13.67
CA HIS A 48 -17.36 -5.97 14.68
C HIS A 48 -17.01 -4.50 14.31
N PRO A 49 -18.01 -3.62 14.11
CA PRO A 49 -17.79 -2.26 13.59
C PRO A 49 -16.82 -1.42 14.42
N TRP A 50 -16.90 -1.50 15.76
CA TRP A 50 -15.99 -0.76 16.65
C TRP A 50 -14.52 -1.16 16.49
N ARG A 51 -14.26 -2.44 16.24
CA ARG A 51 -12.90 -2.93 16.00
C ARG A 51 -12.36 -2.42 14.66
N ARG A 52 -13.21 -2.34 13.64
CA ARG A 52 -12.86 -1.78 12.31
C ARG A 52 -12.56 -0.28 12.39
N LEU A 53 -13.40 0.49 13.08
CA LEU A 53 -13.15 1.92 13.31
C LEU A 53 -11.84 2.16 14.06
N ARG A 54 -11.55 1.34 15.09
CA ARG A 54 -10.26 1.39 15.79
C ARG A 54 -9.10 1.06 14.86
N ASP A 55 -9.25 0.06 13.99
CA ASP A 55 -8.24 -0.30 13.02
C ASP A 55 -7.98 0.83 12.02
N GLU A 56 -9.03 1.50 11.55
CA GLU A 56 -8.94 2.68 10.68
C GLU A 56 -8.17 3.80 11.38
N ALA A 57 -8.55 4.15 12.61
CA ALA A 57 -7.90 5.19 13.39
C ALA A 57 -6.41 4.89 13.65
N ILE A 58 -6.05 3.64 13.90
CA ILE A 58 -4.66 3.25 14.23
C ILE A 58 -3.80 3.02 12.99
N ILE A 59 -4.35 2.37 11.96
CA ILE A 59 -3.59 1.93 10.79
C ILE A 59 -3.59 3.00 9.71
N TYR A 60 -4.76 3.56 9.36
CA TYR A 60 -4.90 4.56 8.31
C TYR A 60 -4.53 5.95 8.82
N LEU A 61 -5.25 6.48 9.83
CA LEU A 61 -4.90 7.79 10.39
C LEU A 61 -3.56 7.73 11.12
N GLY A 62 -3.41 6.80 12.08
CA GLY A 62 -2.18 6.69 12.88
C GLY A 62 -0.92 6.22 12.11
N GLN A 63 -1.03 5.82 10.84
CA GLN A 63 0.08 5.36 9.98
C GLN A 63 0.98 4.29 10.65
N ARG A 64 0.46 3.55 11.65
CA ARG A 64 1.26 2.71 12.56
C ARG A 64 2.09 1.66 11.82
N LYS A 65 1.53 1.04 10.78
CA LYS A 65 2.23 0.03 9.98
C LYS A 65 3.37 0.60 9.15
N LEU A 66 3.31 1.88 8.80
CA LEU A 66 4.30 2.55 7.98
C LEU A 66 5.53 2.98 8.80
N LEU A 67 5.32 3.36 10.06
CA LEU A 67 6.37 3.78 11.00
C LEU A 67 7.17 2.62 11.63
N LYS A 68 6.92 1.36 11.25
CA LYS A 68 7.68 0.19 11.74
C LYS A 68 9.10 0.16 11.15
N ARG A 69 10.09 -0.21 11.99
CA ARG A 69 11.49 -0.47 11.56
C ARG A 69 11.56 -1.65 10.58
N PRO A 70 12.54 -1.68 9.64
CA PRO A 70 13.58 -0.67 9.37
C PRO A 70 13.12 0.52 8.52
N TYR A 71 11.84 0.56 8.13
CA TYR A 71 11.33 1.50 7.12
C TYR A 71 10.94 2.89 7.66
N TYR A 72 11.41 3.26 8.86
CA TYR A 72 10.88 4.41 9.61
C TYR A 72 11.10 5.75 8.90
N VAL A 73 12.26 5.99 8.27
CA VAL A 73 12.55 7.25 7.55
C VAL A 73 11.56 7.44 6.40
N ARG A 74 11.36 6.38 5.61
CA ARG A 74 10.37 6.38 4.52
C ARG A 74 8.96 6.58 5.07
N GLY A 75 8.65 5.93 6.18
CA GLY A 75 7.33 6.03 6.78
C GLY A 75 7.02 7.40 7.36
N LEU A 76 8.02 8.06 7.95
CA LEU A 76 7.87 9.40 8.50
C LEU A 76 7.67 10.45 7.40
N ALA A 77 8.50 10.41 6.34
CA ALA A 77 8.32 11.29 5.19
C ALA A 77 6.92 11.11 4.54
N HIS A 78 6.47 9.86 4.38
CA HIS A 78 5.13 9.60 3.85
C HIS A 78 4.02 10.02 4.81
N ALA A 79 4.22 9.89 6.14
CA ALA A 79 3.25 10.36 7.12
C ALA A 79 3.06 11.89 7.04
N PHE A 80 4.13 12.66 6.86
CA PHE A 80 4.02 14.11 6.64
C PHE A 80 3.30 14.44 5.33
N ILE A 81 3.57 13.69 4.25
CA ILE A 81 2.79 13.82 3.00
C ILE A 81 1.30 13.58 3.28
N PHE A 82 0.95 12.46 3.91
CA PHE A 82 -0.44 12.10 4.22
C PHE A 82 -1.16 13.15 5.08
N TRP A 83 -0.58 13.54 6.21
CA TRP A 83 -1.20 14.52 7.10
C TRP A 83 -1.24 15.92 6.49
N GLY A 84 -0.19 16.30 5.76
CA GLY A 84 -0.18 17.54 4.98
C GLY A 84 -1.29 17.56 3.93
N PHE A 85 -1.53 16.44 3.24
CA PHE A 85 -2.67 16.32 2.32
C PHE A 85 -4.01 16.49 3.02
N ILE A 86 -4.22 15.91 4.21
CA ILE A 86 -5.47 16.10 4.97
C ILE A 86 -5.69 17.58 5.31
N VAL A 87 -4.67 18.24 5.86
CA VAL A 87 -4.73 19.65 6.25
C VAL A 87 -4.96 20.55 5.03
N ILE A 88 -4.14 20.38 3.98
CA ILE A 88 -4.17 21.23 2.79
C ILE A 88 -5.46 21.02 2.00
N THR A 89 -6.01 19.80 1.97
CA THR A 89 -7.29 19.54 1.30
C THR A 89 -8.43 20.38 1.89
N ILE A 90 -8.43 20.62 3.21
CA ILE A 90 -9.42 21.52 3.84
C ILE A 90 -9.24 22.95 3.30
N GLY A 91 -8.00 23.41 3.14
CA GLY A 91 -7.70 24.73 2.55
C GLY A 91 -8.05 24.80 1.06
N THR A 92 -7.85 23.73 0.31
CA THR A 92 -8.26 23.62 -1.09
C THR A 92 -9.78 23.69 -1.24
N VAL A 93 -10.53 23.06 -0.34
CA VAL A 93 -11.99 23.17 -0.31
C VAL A 93 -12.41 24.62 -0.06
N ASP A 94 -11.81 25.30 0.92
CA ASP A 94 -12.05 26.74 1.16
C ASP A 94 -11.79 27.58 -0.09
N LEU A 95 -10.67 27.33 -0.76
CA LEU A 95 -10.24 28.07 -1.94
C LEU A 95 -11.15 27.86 -3.15
N LEU A 96 -11.66 26.63 -3.35
CA LEU A 96 -12.64 26.33 -4.39
C LEU A 96 -14.02 26.93 -4.07
N VAL A 97 -14.46 26.83 -2.81
CA VAL A 97 -15.76 27.37 -2.36
C VAL A 97 -15.77 28.89 -2.45
N ASP A 98 -14.73 29.56 -1.96
CA ASP A 98 -14.57 31.01 -2.09
C ASP A 98 -14.46 31.41 -3.57
N GLY A 99 -13.71 30.66 -4.37
CA GLY A 99 -13.53 30.95 -5.79
C GLY A 99 -14.82 30.85 -6.62
N ILE A 100 -15.77 29.99 -6.25
CA ILE A 100 -17.03 29.73 -6.97
C ILE A 100 -18.20 30.53 -6.36
N LEU A 101 -18.32 30.51 -5.03
CA LEU A 101 -19.48 31.01 -4.28
C LEU A 101 -19.18 32.29 -3.50
N GLY A 102 -17.90 32.67 -3.35
CA GLY A 102 -17.50 33.92 -2.67
C GLY A 102 -17.67 33.93 -1.16
N PHE A 103 -17.72 32.76 -0.52
CA PHE A 103 -17.72 32.66 0.95
C PHE A 103 -16.64 31.70 1.45
N HIS A 104 -16.16 31.94 2.67
CA HIS A 104 -15.17 31.10 3.33
C HIS A 104 -15.84 30.01 4.18
N VAL A 105 -15.16 28.88 4.28
CA VAL A 105 -15.57 27.80 5.18
C VAL A 105 -15.32 28.25 6.63
N PRO A 106 -16.23 27.99 7.59
CA PRO A 106 -16.03 28.36 8.98
C PRO A 106 -14.71 27.78 9.55
N GLY A 107 -13.87 28.62 10.13
CA GLY A 107 -12.60 28.24 10.79
C GLY A 107 -11.35 28.26 9.91
N THR A 108 -11.47 28.26 8.58
CA THR A 108 -10.33 28.31 7.63
C THR A 108 -9.68 29.69 7.55
N GLY A 109 -10.41 30.74 7.96
CA GLY A 109 -9.85 32.09 8.09
C GLY A 109 -9.00 32.30 9.33
N SER A 110 -8.85 31.31 10.22
CA SER A 110 -8.11 31.52 11.48
C SER A 110 -6.59 31.55 11.29
N ALA A 111 -5.92 32.35 12.11
CA ALA A 111 -4.47 32.38 12.25
C ALA A 111 -3.84 30.98 12.37
N ILE A 112 -4.38 30.16 13.27
CA ILE A 112 -3.89 28.80 13.54
C ILE A 112 -3.95 27.94 12.28
N PHE A 113 -5.04 28.04 11.51
CA PHE A 113 -5.19 27.27 10.28
C PHE A 113 -4.17 27.68 9.22
N ALA A 114 -3.97 28.98 9.01
CA ALA A 114 -2.95 29.51 8.09
C ALA A 114 -1.54 29.04 8.48
N TRP A 115 -1.19 29.12 9.77
CA TRP A 115 0.08 28.59 10.29
C TRP A 115 0.23 27.09 10.06
N THR A 116 -0.85 26.34 10.24
CA THR A 116 -0.84 24.89 10.06
C THR A 116 -0.59 24.54 8.59
N ILE A 117 -1.30 25.17 7.64
CA ILE A 117 -1.09 24.95 6.20
C ILE A 117 0.36 25.25 5.80
N ASP A 118 0.88 26.41 6.19
CA ASP A 118 2.22 26.88 5.80
C ASP A 118 3.33 25.93 6.30
N ILE A 119 3.25 25.52 7.58
CA ILE A 119 4.18 24.54 8.16
C ILE A 119 4.09 23.19 7.43
N PHE A 120 2.88 22.69 7.17
CA PHE A 120 2.70 21.42 6.47
C PHE A 120 3.17 21.50 5.01
N ALA A 121 2.99 22.62 4.31
CA ALA A 121 3.47 22.80 2.94
C ALA A 121 4.99 22.62 2.85
N VAL A 122 5.74 23.19 3.79
CA VAL A 122 7.20 23.03 3.87
C VAL A 122 7.60 21.61 4.28
N LEU A 123 6.93 21.00 5.26
CA LEU A 123 7.19 19.62 5.67
C LEU A 123 6.92 18.63 4.52
N VAL A 124 5.89 18.87 3.71
CA VAL A 124 5.58 18.09 2.52
C VAL A 124 6.66 18.28 1.46
N LEU A 125 7.13 19.51 1.19
CA LEU A 125 8.25 19.76 0.27
C LEU A 125 9.54 19.04 0.69
N ALA A 126 9.89 19.10 1.98
CA ALA A 126 11.02 18.35 2.52
C ALA A 126 10.83 16.83 2.34
N SER A 127 9.62 16.32 2.58
CA SER A 127 9.29 14.90 2.39
C SER A 127 9.33 14.47 0.92
N ILE A 128 8.95 15.35 0.00
CA ILE A 128 9.07 15.16 -1.44
C ILE A 128 10.54 15.08 -1.84
N ALA A 129 11.40 15.96 -1.31
CA ALA A 129 12.84 15.91 -1.56
C ALA A 129 13.45 14.57 -1.12
N VAL A 130 13.08 14.07 0.07
CA VAL A 130 13.47 12.73 0.54
C VAL A 130 12.96 11.63 -0.39
N ALA A 131 11.69 11.71 -0.82
CA ALA A 131 11.12 10.73 -1.75
C ALA A 131 11.78 10.75 -3.13
N ALA A 132 12.11 11.93 -3.65
CA ALA A 132 12.80 12.16 -4.92
C ALA A 132 14.23 11.61 -4.86
N ALA A 133 14.99 11.98 -3.82
CA ALA A 133 16.35 11.51 -3.61
C ALA A 133 16.42 9.97 -3.54
N ARG A 134 15.47 9.34 -2.85
CA ARG A 134 15.40 7.86 -2.80
C ARG A 134 15.03 7.25 -4.15
N ARG A 135 14.20 7.91 -4.95
CA ARG A 135 13.78 7.38 -6.27
C ARG A 135 14.85 7.59 -7.34
N LEU A 136 15.66 8.65 -7.23
CA LEU A 136 16.72 8.97 -8.18
C LEU A 136 18.04 8.25 -7.83
N TYR A 137 18.48 8.33 -6.58
CA TYR A 137 19.80 7.86 -6.14
C TYR A 137 19.75 6.52 -5.37
N PHE A 138 18.81 6.33 -4.44
CA PHE A 138 18.76 5.15 -3.55
C PHE A 138 17.61 4.19 -3.86
N ARG A 139 17.57 3.67 -5.09
CA ARG A 139 16.44 2.86 -5.60
C ARG A 139 16.29 1.55 -4.81
N PRO A 140 15.15 1.31 -4.12
CA PRO A 140 14.92 0.07 -3.41
C PRO A 140 14.84 -1.13 -4.39
N PRO A 141 15.42 -2.30 -4.06
CA PRO A 141 15.55 -3.42 -5.01
C PRO A 141 14.23 -3.99 -5.56
N ARG A 142 13.13 -3.88 -4.81
CA ARG A 142 11.83 -4.50 -5.13
C ARG A 142 10.68 -3.49 -5.26
N MET A 143 11.01 -2.24 -5.58
CA MET A 143 10.02 -1.20 -5.82
C MET A 143 9.84 -1.01 -7.32
N HIS A 144 8.62 -1.16 -7.82
CA HIS A 144 8.32 -0.90 -9.22
C HIS A 144 8.43 0.60 -9.56
N VAL A 145 9.26 0.93 -10.55
CA VAL A 145 9.57 2.31 -10.94
C VAL A 145 8.79 2.69 -12.20
N ALA A 146 7.50 2.94 -12.05
CA ALA A 146 6.68 3.53 -13.11
C ALA A 146 6.78 5.07 -13.15
N LEU A 147 6.67 5.63 -14.35
CA LEU A 147 6.68 7.08 -14.64
C LEU A 147 5.66 7.86 -13.80
N ASP A 148 4.49 7.27 -13.55
CA ASP A 148 3.45 7.82 -12.67
C ASP A 148 4.01 8.32 -11.35
N GLY A 149 5.01 7.63 -10.79
CA GLY A 149 5.59 7.99 -9.50
C GLY A 149 6.35 9.31 -9.52
N TYR A 150 6.96 9.66 -10.65
CA TYR A 150 7.63 10.95 -10.84
C TYR A 150 6.62 12.05 -11.19
N VAL A 151 5.62 11.74 -12.03
CA VAL A 151 4.54 12.67 -12.38
C VAL A 151 3.80 13.12 -11.12
N ILE A 152 3.36 12.17 -10.29
CA ILE A 152 2.69 12.47 -9.02
C ILE A 152 3.60 13.33 -8.14
N LEU A 153 4.88 12.95 -7.98
CA LEU A 153 5.79 13.70 -7.11
C LEU A 153 5.99 15.15 -7.59
N GLY A 154 6.07 15.35 -8.90
CA GLY A 154 6.12 16.67 -9.52
C GLY A 154 4.84 17.47 -9.30
N LEU A 155 3.66 16.87 -9.49
CA LEU A 155 2.38 17.53 -9.25
C LEU A 155 2.24 17.97 -7.78
N ILE A 156 2.59 17.13 -6.82
CA ILE A 156 2.55 17.50 -5.40
C ILE A 156 3.54 18.64 -5.12
N ALA A 157 4.74 18.60 -5.69
CA ALA A 157 5.71 19.69 -5.54
C ALA A 157 5.16 21.02 -6.10
N VAL A 158 4.57 21.00 -7.29
CA VAL A 158 3.92 22.17 -7.90
C VAL A 158 2.80 22.68 -6.98
N LEU A 159 1.95 21.80 -6.44
CA LEU A 159 0.90 22.21 -5.50
C LEU A 159 1.45 22.93 -4.28
N MET A 160 2.50 22.40 -3.63
CA MET A 160 3.07 23.04 -2.43
C MET A 160 3.77 24.36 -2.76
N LEU A 161 4.53 24.41 -3.86
CA LEU A 161 5.24 25.62 -4.29
C LEU A 161 4.26 26.73 -4.67
N THR A 162 3.24 26.40 -5.46
CA THR A 162 2.23 27.38 -5.89
C THR A 162 1.41 27.90 -4.71
N LEU A 163 1.15 27.06 -3.69
CA LEU A 163 0.49 27.49 -2.45
C LEU A 163 1.33 28.52 -1.69
N LEU A 164 2.61 28.24 -1.47
CA LEU A 164 3.52 29.16 -0.79
C LEU A 164 3.72 30.46 -1.58
N VAL A 165 3.88 30.37 -2.90
CA VAL A 165 4.01 31.55 -3.78
C VAL A 165 2.72 32.38 -3.78
N PHE A 166 1.56 31.74 -3.80
CA PHE A 166 0.26 32.40 -3.71
C PHE A 166 0.14 33.20 -2.40
N GLU A 167 0.46 32.58 -1.26
CA GLU A 167 0.44 33.27 0.04
C GLU A 167 1.48 34.40 0.12
N GLY A 168 2.71 34.14 -0.32
CA GLY A 168 3.79 35.14 -0.31
C GLY A 168 3.48 36.36 -1.17
N ALA A 169 3.03 36.15 -2.42
CA ALA A 169 2.65 37.23 -3.32
C ALA A 169 1.42 37.99 -2.81
N GLY A 170 0.44 37.31 -2.21
CA GLY A 170 -0.73 37.97 -1.63
C GLY A 170 -0.38 38.87 -0.44
N LEU A 171 0.63 38.51 0.36
CA LEU A 171 1.18 39.35 1.42
C LEU A 171 1.93 40.56 0.86
N SER A 172 2.82 40.36 -0.12
CA SER A 172 3.58 41.46 -0.76
C SER A 172 2.69 42.46 -1.49
N ALA A 173 1.58 42.01 -2.06
CA ALA A 173 0.59 42.85 -2.74
C ALA A 173 -0.42 43.52 -1.77
N GLY A 174 -0.32 43.29 -0.46
CA GLY A 174 -1.27 43.81 0.54
C GLY A 174 -2.69 43.23 0.44
N LEU A 175 -2.89 42.15 -0.33
CA LEU A 175 -4.19 41.53 -0.57
C LEU A 175 -4.61 40.56 0.54
N LEU A 176 -3.68 40.14 1.41
CA LEU A 176 -3.94 39.19 2.50
C LEU A 176 -3.92 39.82 3.92
N GLU A 177 -3.59 41.12 4.07
CA GLU A 177 -3.31 41.74 5.39
C GLU A 177 -4.53 42.28 6.18
N LYS A 178 -5.78 42.20 5.69
CA LYS A 178 -6.94 42.68 6.48
C LYS A 178 -7.43 41.65 7.51
N GLY A 179 -6.67 41.49 8.61
CA GLY A 179 -7.21 41.03 9.89
C GLY A 179 -6.74 39.69 10.46
N ASN A 180 -5.81 38.98 9.82
CA ASN A 180 -5.26 37.71 10.32
C ASN A 180 -3.74 37.74 10.39
N THR A 181 -3.15 37.07 11.40
CA THR A 181 -1.69 36.94 11.50
C THR A 181 -1.15 36.27 10.23
N PRO A 182 -0.15 36.85 9.55
CA PRO A 182 0.33 36.32 8.30
C PRO A 182 1.00 34.94 8.51
N PRO A 183 0.90 34.01 7.54
CA PRO A 183 1.60 32.73 7.62
C PRO A 183 3.11 32.94 7.81
N PRO A 184 3.75 32.29 8.80
CA PRO A 184 5.07 32.69 9.28
C PRO A 184 6.18 32.48 8.25
N ILE A 185 6.14 31.42 7.45
CA ILE A 185 7.18 31.07 6.48
C ILE A 185 6.98 31.86 5.19
N ALA A 186 5.74 31.92 4.67
CA ALA A 186 5.42 32.77 3.52
C ALA A 186 5.77 34.25 3.81
N ASN A 187 5.47 34.74 5.02
CA ASN A 187 5.80 36.09 5.46
C ASN A 187 7.32 36.29 5.66
N ALA A 188 8.03 35.32 6.24
CA ALA A 188 9.46 35.46 6.51
C ALA A 188 10.34 35.35 5.27
N ILE A 189 9.99 34.49 4.33
CA ILE A 189 10.86 34.14 3.19
C ILE A 189 10.38 34.80 1.90
N LEU A 190 9.07 34.79 1.61
CA LEU A 190 8.57 35.14 0.28
C LEU A 190 8.07 36.59 0.17
N ARG A 191 7.68 37.23 1.30
CA ARG A 191 7.22 38.62 1.31
C ARG A 191 8.23 39.60 0.71
N SER A 192 9.51 39.38 0.94
CA SER A 192 10.61 40.26 0.50
C SER A 192 11.11 39.95 -0.92
N ILE A 193 10.66 38.85 -1.54
CA ILE A 193 11.14 38.42 -2.85
C ILE A 193 10.46 39.20 -3.98
N PHE A 194 9.17 39.52 -3.80
CA PHE A 194 8.37 40.18 -4.83
C PHE A 194 8.19 41.66 -4.52
N SER A 195 8.43 42.53 -5.51
CA SER A 195 7.96 43.91 -5.44
C SER A 195 6.43 43.94 -5.46
N HIS A 196 5.83 45.00 -4.92
CA HIS A 196 4.38 45.16 -4.82
C HIS A 196 3.67 44.94 -6.17
N ASP A 197 4.17 45.56 -7.25
CA ASP A 197 3.54 45.49 -8.58
C ASP A 197 3.69 44.10 -9.21
N LEU A 198 4.85 43.46 -9.03
CA LEU A 198 5.07 42.09 -9.51
C LEU A 198 4.21 41.09 -8.72
N ALA A 199 4.08 41.29 -7.42
CA ALA A 199 3.27 40.46 -6.53
C ALA A 199 1.79 40.49 -6.92
N ALA A 200 1.26 41.64 -7.34
CA ALA A 200 -0.12 41.77 -7.81
C ALA A 200 -0.42 40.92 -9.05
N VAL A 201 0.58 40.66 -9.91
CA VAL A 201 0.46 39.78 -11.09
C VAL A 201 0.69 38.31 -10.73
N ILE A 202 1.67 38.03 -9.87
CA ILE A 202 2.00 36.65 -9.47
C ILE A 202 0.86 36.03 -8.65
N PHE A 203 0.21 36.80 -7.79
CA PHE A 203 -0.89 36.33 -6.95
C PHE A 203 -1.99 35.57 -7.72
N PRO A 204 -2.65 36.16 -8.74
CA PRO A 204 -3.68 35.46 -9.51
C PRO A 204 -3.12 34.31 -10.35
N VAL A 205 -1.91 34.43 -10.88
CA VAL A 205 -1.27 33.36 -11.68
C VAL A 205 -0.97 32.13 -10.82
N ALA A 206 -0.39 32.33 -9.64
CA ALA A 206 -0.11 31.26 -8.69
C ALA A 206 -1.38 30.56 -8.23
N TRP A 207 -2.46 31.31 -7.98
CA TRP A 207 -3.76 30.77 -7.64
C TRP A 207 -4.34 29.89 -8.76
N TRP A 208 -4.40 30.40 -10.00
CA TRP A 208 -4.93 29.63 -11.14
C TRP A 208 -4.10 28.39 -11.42
N LEU A 209 -2.77 28.50 -11.36
CA LEU A 209 -1.88 27.36 -11.52
C LEU A 209 -2.11 26.32 -10.42
N HIS A 210 -2.28 26.75 -9.17
CA HIS A 210 -2.58 25.85 -8.05
C HIS A 210 -3.90 25.11 -8.28
N VAL A 211 -5.00 25.84 -8.52
CA VAL A 211 -6.34 25.27 -8.67
C VAL A 211 -6.44 24.32 -9.86
N THR A 212 -5.89 24.71 -11.01
CA THR A 212 -5.86 23.85 -12.20
C THR A 212 -5.03 22.59 -11.94
N THR A 213 -3.91 22.70 -11.22
CA THR A 213 -3.10 21.54 -10.81
C THR A 213 -3.87 20.63 -9.85
N VAL A 214 -4.64 21.16 -8.90
CA VAL A 214 -5.50 20.37 -8.00
C VAL A 214 -6.52 19.57 -8.80
N LEU A 215 -7.24 20.23 -9.72
CA LEU A 215 -8.29 19.60 -10.53
C LEU A 215 -7.70 18.54 -11.48
N ALA A 216 -6.54 18.82 -12.08
CA ALA A 216 -5.81 17.87 -12.89
C ALA A 216 -5.33 16.66 -12.07
N PHE A 217 -4.80 16.90 -10.86
CA PHE A 217 -4.39 15.84 -9.94
C PHE A 217 -5.57 14.95 -9.54
N ALA A 218 -6.73 15.55 -9.22
CA ALA A 218 -7.95 14.82 -8.92
C ALA A 218 -8.39 13.95 -10.11
N ALA A 219 -8.45 14.49 -11.33
CA ALA A 219 -8.83 13.73 -12.52
C ALA A 219 -7.85 12.58 -12.84
N TYR A 220 -6.56 12.77 -12.54
CA TYR A 220 -5.50 11.77 -12.78
C TYR A 220 -5.46 10.66 -11.71
N LEU A 221 -5.90 10.95 -10.48
CA LEU A 221 -5.86 10.04 -9.34
C LEU A 221 -6.40 8.62 -9.65
N PRO A 222 -7.63 8.43 -10.17
CA PRO A 222 -8.22 7.11 -10.34
C PRO A 222 -7.68 6.33 -11.55
N GLN A 223 -6.75 6.91 -12.29
CA GLN A 223 -6.09 6.25 -13.42
C GLN A 223 -4.63 5.87 -13.10
N SER A 224 -4.11 6.36 -11.98
CA SER A 224 -2.71 6.18 -11.58
C SER A 224 -2.57 5.24 -10.39
N LYS A 225 -1.33 4.85 -10.09
CA LYS A 225 -0.99 4.14 -8.85
C LYS A 225 -1.23 4.94 -7.56
N HIS A 226 -1.58 6.23 -7.63
CA HIS A 226 -1.94 7.03 -6.46
C HIS A 226 -3.37 6.74 -5.94
N LEU A 227 -4.15 5.93 -6.66
CA LEU A 227 -5.50 5.52 -6.25
C LEU A 227 -5.57 4.97 -4.81
N HIS A 228 -4.47 4.42 -4.30
CA HIS A 228 -4.36 3.97 -2.92
C HIS A 228 -4.78 5.01 -1.87
N ILE A 229 -4.66 6.33 -2.12
CA ILE A 229 -5.10 7.35 -1.16
C ILE A 229 -6.61 7.25 -0.87
N VAL A 230 -7.40 6.88 -1.89
CA VAL A 230 -8.86 6.69 -1.79
C VAL A 230 -9.17 5.27 -1.35
N THR A 231 -8.53 4.25 -1.94
CA THR A 231 -8.88 2.85 -1.71
C THR A 231 -8.34 2.28 -0.40
N THR A 232 -7.32 2.88 0.22
CA THR A 232 -6.81 2.42 1.53
C THR A 232 -7.87 2.53 2.62
N LEU A 233 -8.70 3.59 2.62
CA LEU A 233 -9.75 3.81 3.62
C LEU A 233 -10.74 2.62 3.68
N PRO A 234 -11.43 2.22 2.59
CA PRO A 234 -12.25 1.02 2.62
C PRO A 234 -11.40 -0.26 2.81
N ASN A 235 -10.17 -0.33 2.31
CA ASN A 235 -9.39 -1.56 2.41
C ASN A 235 -8.98 -1.91 3.85
N VAL A 236 -8.60 -0.92 4.65
CA VAL A 236 -8.28 -1.08 6.08
C VAL A 236 -9.54 -1.38 6.86
N PHE A 237 -10.62 -0.63 6.62
CA PHE A 237 -11.90 -0.85 7.30
C PHE A 237 -12.42 -2.28 7.08
N PHE A 238 -12.38 -2.79 5.84
CA PHE A 238 -12.88 -4.13 5.48
C PHE A 238 -11.85 -5.26 5.59
N ARG A 239 -10.70 -5.02 6.23
CA ARG A 239 -9.67 -6.05 6.43
C ARG A 239 -10.20 -7.28 7.21
N LYS A 240 -9.58 -8.44 6.99
CA LYS A 240 -9.87 -9.67 7.72
C LYS A 240 -9.56 -9.52 9.21
N GLN A 241 -10.52 -9.91 10.06
CA GLN A 241 -10.37 -9.88 11.52
C GLN A 241 -10.07 -11.24 12.14
N THR A 242 -10.13 -12.31 11.35
CA THR A 242 -9.76 -13.65 11.79
C THR A 242 -8.24 -13.76 11.99
N PRO A 243 -7.78 -14.76 12.77
CA PRO A 243 -6.37 -15.12 12.82
C PRO A 243 -5.74 -15.24 11.44
N ARG A 244 -4.48 -14.83 11.35
CA ARG A 244 -3.71 -14.91 10.10
C ARG A 244 -3.48 -16.37 9.74
N GLY A 245 -3.68 -16.70 8.48
CA GLY A 245 -3.61 -18.08 8.00
C GLY A 245 -4.92 -18.86 8.12
N GLN A 246 -5.96 -18.31 8.76
CA GLN A 246 -7.29 -18.90 8.68
C GLN A 246 -7.84 -18.71 7.26
N LEU A 247 -8.01 -19.82 6.54
CA LEU A 247 -8.57 -19.85 5.19
C LEU A 247 -10.09 -19.92 5.26
N ALA A 248 -10.76 -19.43 4.21
CA ALA A 248 -12.20 -19.59 4.07
C ALA A 248 -12.53 -21.08 3.86
N LEU A 249 -13.52 -21.56 4.60
CA LEU A 249 -14.07 -22.90 4.42
C LEU A 249 -14.85 -22.94 3.10
N VAL A 250 -14.79 -24.09 2.42
CA VAL A 250 -15.71 -24.38 1.32
C VAL A 250 -17.04 -24.79 1.96
N ALA A 251 -18.09 -24.01 1.73
CA ALA A 251 -19.35 -24.16 2.45
C ALA A 251 -20.11 -25.42 2.06
N ASP A 252 -20.10 -25.76 0.77
CA ASP A 252 -20.85 -26.88 0.22
C ASP A 252 -19.99 -27.60 -0.83
N ILE A 253 -19.29 -28.66 -0.41
CA ILE A 253 -18.42 -29.43 -1.31
C ILE A 253 -19.24 -30.36 -2.21
N GLU A 254 -20.44 -30.74 -1.80
CA GLU A 254 -21.24 -31.76 -2.50
C GLU A 254 -22.04 -31.17 -3.66
N ASN A 255 -22.56 -29.95 -3.52
CA ASN A 255 -23.39 -29.31 -4.56
C ASN A 255 -22.67 -28.23 -5.38
N GLN A 256 -21.45 -27.85 -5.00
CA GLN A 256 -20.72 -26.80 -5.71
C GLN A 256 -19.96 -27.37 -6.91
N GLU A 257 -20.22 -26.80 -8.10
CA GLU A 257 -19.58 -27.25 -9.35
C GLU A 257 -18.20 -26.63 -9.59
N THR A 258 -17.91 -25.46 -9.02
CA THR A 258 -16.66 -24.73 -9.24
C THR A 258 -15.95 -24.41 -7.93
N PHE A 259 -14.68 -24.78 -7.83
CA PHE A 259 -13.87 -24.53 -6.64
C PHE A 259 -12.72 -23.56 -6.93
N GLY A 260 -12.50 -22.64 -5.99
CA GLY A 260 -11.39 -21.69 -6.07
C GLY A 260 -11.68 -20.52 -7.01
N ALA A 261 -10.64 -19.93 -7.59
CA ALA A 261 -10.74 -18.83 -8.53
C ALA A 261 -10.43 -19.28 -9.96
N ALA A 262 -11.47 -19.62 -10.72
CA ALA A 262 -11.38 -20.02 -12.13
C ALA A 262 -11.39 -18.82 -13.08
N THR A 263 -11.98 -17.71 -12.65
CA THR A 263 -12.14 -16.47 -13.38
C THR A 263 -12.00 -15.30 -12.41
N ILE A 264 -11.99 -14.08 -12.95
CA ILE A 264 -11.93 -12.89 -12.10
C ILE A 264 -13.17 -12.68 -11.22
N ARG A 265 -14.29 -13.30 -11.59
CA ARG A 265 -15.58 -13.20 -10.88
C ARG A 265 -15.61 -14.05 -9.61
N ASP A 266 -14.75 -15.06 -9.56
CA ASP A 266 -14.66 -15.98 -8.42
C ASP A 266 -13.88 -15.37 -7.25
N PHE A 267 -13.07 -14.33 -7.52
CA PHE A 267 -12.52 -13.49 -6.46
C PHE A 267 -13.64 -12.66 -5.82
N SER A 268 -13.55 -12.44 -4.51
CA SER A 268 -14.46 -11.51 -3.83
C SER A 268 -14.19 -10.07 -4.21
N TRP A 269 -15.20 -9.21 -4.05
CA TRP A 269 -15.02 -7.76 -4.23
C TRP A 269 -13.86 -7.21 -3.37
N LYS A 270 -13.61 -7.79 -2.19
CA LYS A 270 -12.51 -7.41 -1.29
C LYS A 270 -11.15 -7.86 -1.83
N GLN A 271 -11.08 -9.05 -2.44
CA GLN A 271 -9.87 -9.51 -3.12
C GLN A 271 -9.56 -8.62 -4.34
N LEU A 272 -10.56 -8.15 -5.07
CA LEU A 272 -10.37 -7.21 -6.18
C LEU A 272 -9.96 -5.80 -5.69
N LEU A 273 -10.58 -5.30 -4.61
CA LEU A 273 -10.22 -4.01 -3.98
C LEU A 273 -8.75 -3.95 -3.55
N ASP A 274 -8.21 -5.06 -3.03
CA ASP A 274 -6.80 -5.16 -2.66
C ASP A 274 -5.86 -4.85 -3.83
N GLY A 275 -6.24 -5.22 -5.06
CA GLY A 275 -5.49 -4.91 -6.28
C GLY A 275 -5.35 -3.41 -6.49
N TYR A 276 -6.46 -2.66 -6.38
CA TYR A 276 -6.48 -1.20 -6.48
C TYR A 276 -5.76 -0.48 -5.33
N THR A 277 -5.60 -1.15 -4.20
CA THR A 277 -4.96 -0.59 -3.00
C THR A 277 -3.44 -0.80 -2.99
N CYS A 278 -2.93 -1.70 -3.83
CA CYS A 278 -1.50 -1.98 -3.89
C CYS A 278 -0.69 -0.73 -4.24
N THR A 279 0.22 -0.36 -3.34
CA THR A 279 1.06 0.84 -3.50
C THR A 279 2.40 0.55 -4.18
N GLU A 280 2.61 -0.67 -4.68
CA GLU A 280 3.87 -1.10 -5.33
C GLU A 280 5.14 -0.85 -4.48
N CYS A 281 5.02 -0.96 -3.14
CA CYS A 281 6.07 -0.54 -2.20
C CYS A 281 7.18 -1.57 -1.92
N GLY A 282 7.02 -2.81 -2.40
CA GLY A 282 7.99 -3.91 -2.26
C GLY A 282 7.97 -4.64 -0.91
N ARG A 283 7.24 -4.13 0.10
CA ARG A 283 7.33 -4.67 1.47
C ARG A 283 6.88 -6.13 1.59
N CYS A 284 5.84 -6.53 0.89
CA CYS A 284 5.39 -7.92 0.88
C CYS A 284 6.42 -8.86 0.24
N SER A 285 7.07 -8.42 -0.84
CA SER A 285 8.14 -9.15 -1.53
C SER A 285 9.40 -9.26 -0.67
N ASP A 286 9.83 -8.15 -0.06
CA ASP A 286 11.01 -8.10 0.83
C ASP A 286 10.89 -9.05 2.04
N ASN A 287 9.66 -9.27 2.52
CA ASN A 287 9.39 -10.09 3.70
C ASN A 287 8.92 -11.50 3.34
N CYS A 288 8.92 -11.90 2.06
CA CYS A 288 8.49 -13.22 1.64
C CYS A 288 9.66 -14.23 1.77
N PRO A 289 9.59 -15.25 2.65
CA PRO A 289 10.68 -16.22 2.81
C PRO A 289 10.90 -17.08 1.57
N ALA A 290 9.84 -17.35 0.80
CA ALA A 290 9.95 -18.09 -0.46
C ALA A 290 10.77 -17.30 -1.49
N LEU A 291 10.46 -16.02 -1.69
CA LEU A 291 11.22 -15.16 -2.59
C LEU A 291 12.68 -14.99 -2.13
N ALA A 292 12.89 -14.84 -0.81
CA ALA A 292 14.23 -14.69 -0.24
C ALA A 292 15.11 -15.93 -0.45
N THR A 293 14.52 -17.11 -0.63
CA THR A 293 15.23 -18.36 -0.93
C THR A 293 15.34 -18.66 -2.42
N GLY A 294 15.01 -17.69 -3.30
CA GLY A 294 15.14 -17.83 -4.75
C GLY A 294 13.99 -18.58 -5.42
N LYS A 295 12.89 -18.87 -4.71
CA LYS A 295 11.68 -19.43 -5.33
C LYS A 295 10.98 -18.36 -6.19
N PRO A 296 10.21 -18.76 -7.21
CA PRO A 296 9.66 -17.81 -8.19
C PRO A 296 8.50 -16.93 -7.64
N LEU A 297 8.01 -17.19 -6.42
CA LEU A 297 6.90 -16.43 -5.83
C LEU A 297 7.29 -14.98 -5.49
N ASP A 298 6.67 -14.01 -6.15
CA ASP A 298 6.58 -12.62 -5.67
C ASP A 298 5.13 -12.26 -5.27
N PRO A 299 4.82 -12.10 -3.97
CA PRO A 299 3.46 -11.81 -3.54
C PRO A 299 2.96 -10.45 -4.04
N GLN A 300 3.82 -9.45 -4.26
CA GLN A 300 3.38 -8.17 -4.83
C GLN A 300 2.87 -8.38 -6.25
N LYS A 301 3.64 -9.11 -7.06
CA LYS A 301 3.34 -9.36 -8.46
C LYS A 301 1.98 -10.05 -8.61
N ILE A 302 1.71 -11.09 -7.81
CA ILE A 302 0.38 -11.74 -7.80
C ILE A 302 -0.77 -10.74 -7.58
N VAL A 303 -0.63 -9.77 -6.68
CA VAL A 303 -1.67 -8.76 -6.44
C VAL A 303 -1.81 -7.81 -7.62
N LEU A 304 -0.70 -7.44 -8.27
CA LEU A 304 -0.70 -6.58 -9.45
C LEU A 304 -1.27 -7.32 -10.67
N ASP A 305 -0.97 -8.60 -10.85
CA ASP A 305 -1.49 -9.42 -11.94
C ASP A 305 -3.03 -9.52 -11.85
N VAL A 306 -3.58 -9.73 -10.63
CA VAL A 306 -5.03 -9.70 -10.39
C VAL A 306 -5.64 -8.35 -10.74
N ARG A 307 -4.98 -7.25 -10.35
CA ARG A 307 -5.42 -5.89 -10.71
C ARG A 307 -5.41 -5.67 -12.21
N ASP A 308 -4.31 -6.01 -12.86
CA ASP A 308 -4.08 -5.70 -14.27
C ASP A 308 -5.00 -6.53 -15.15
N GLN A 309 -5.26 -7.79 -14.78
CA GLN A 309 -6.30 -8.57 -15.44
C GLN A 309 -7.70 -7.98 -15.22
N LEU A 310 -8.03 -7.52 -14.00
CA LEU A 310 -9.32 -6.89 -13.73
C LEU A 310 -9.56 -5.68 -14.61
N LEU A 311 -8.53 -4.86 -14.83
CA LEU A 311 -8.62 -3.68 -15.68
C LEU A 311 -8.68 -4.04 -17.17
N ARG A 312 -8.03 -5.14 -17.57
CA ARG A 312 -7.97 -5.62 -18.96
C ARG A 312 -9.26 -6.32 -19.39
N GLU A 313 -9.81 -7.18 -18.54
CA GLU A 313 -10.99 -8.00 -18.83
C GLU A 313 -12.30 -7.38 -18.32
N GLY A 314 -12.25 -6.55 -17.28
CA GLY A 314 -13.42 -5.91 -16.67
C GLY A 314 -14.40 -5.28 -17.67
N PRO A 315 -13.94 -4.50 -18.68
CA PRO A 315 -14.83 -3.97 -19.72
C PRO A 315 -15.56 -5.05 -20.52
N LYS A 316 -14.86 -6.14 -20.87
CA LYS A 316 -15.41 -7.25 -21.67
C LYS A 316 -16.45 -8.03 -20.88
N VAL A 317 -16.13 -8.35 -19.62
CA VAL A 317 -17.00 -9.10 -18.71
C VAL A 317 -18.23 -8.28 -18.31
N LEU A 318 -18.11 -6.96 -18.15
CA LEU A 318 -19.26 -6.08 -17.94
C LEU A 318 -20.18 -5.99 -19.16
N ALA A 319 -19.62 -6.02 -20.37
CA ALA A 319 -20.41 -5.94 -21.60
C ALA A 319 -21.11 -7.26 -21.93
N ASN A 320 -20.45 -8.39 -21.66
CA ASN A 320 -21.00 -9.72 -21.90
C ASN A 320 -20.66 -10.65 -20.72
N ALA A 321 -21.69 -11.04 -19.97
CA ALA A 321 -21.55 -11.93 -18.82
C ALA A 321 -21.00 -13.34 -19.17
N ARG A 322 -21.06 -13.74 -20.45
CA ARG A 322 -20.53 -15.01 -20.97
C ARG A 322 -19.18 -14.86 -21.68
N ALA A 323 -18.52 -13.71 -21.56
CA ALA A 323 -17.19 -13.52 -22.14
C ALA A 323 -16.21 -14.56 -21.56
N GLU A 324 -15.49 -15.24 -22.43
CA GLU A 324 -14.44 -16.18 -22.04
C GLU A 324 -13.27 -15.40 -21.44
N THR A 325 -12.78 -15.85 -20.28
CA THR A 325 -11.68 -15.24 -19.54
C THR A 325 -10.61 -16.29 -19.27
N VAL A 326 -9.35 -15.87 -19.29
CA VAL A 326 -8.24 -16.79 -18.94
C VAL A 326 -8.24 -17.03 -17.43
N PRO A 327 -8.13 -18.29 -16.96
CA PRO A 327 -8.10 -18.53 -15.54
C PRO A 327 -6.97 -17.82 -14.81
N PRO A 328 -7.23 -17.25 -13.62
CA PRO A 328 -6.22 -16.51 -12.86
C PRO A 328 -4.90 -17.22 -12.61
N ALA A 329 -4.94 -18.53 -12.47
CA ALA A 329 -3.77 -19.35 -12.24
C ALA A 329 -2.85 -19.52 -13.47
N HIS A 330 -3.33 -19.15 -14.66
CA HIS A 330 -2.65 -19.32 -15.95
C HIS A 330 -2.42 -18.00 -16.69
N TRP A 331 -2.54 -16.86 -16.00
CA TRP A 331 -2.13 -15.61 -16.61
C TRP A 331 -0.63 -15.67 -16.94
N VAL A 332 -0.24 -15.03 -18.05
CA VAL A 332 1.17 -15.01 -18.50
C VAL A 332 2.10 -14.55 -17.38
N GLU A 333 1.59 -13.64 -16.55
CA GLU A 333 2.27 -13.07 -15.41
C GLU A 333 2.21 -13.97 -14.16
N SER A 334 1.11 -14.68 -13.89
CA SER A 334 0.94 -15.56 -12.71
C SER A 334 1.03 -17.03 -13.09
N LYS A 335 2.14 -17.69 -12.77
CA LYS A 335 2.38 -19.10 -13.11
C LYS A 335 2.02 -20.06 -11.99
N PRO A 336 1.57 -21.30 -12.28
CA PRO A 336 1.28 -22.30 -11.26
C PRO A 336 2.44 -22.53 -10.27
N GLU A 337 3.70 -22.53 -10.74
CA GLU A 337 4.87 -22.73 -9.88
C GLU A 337 5.06 -21.60 -8.86
N GLU A 338 4.70 -20.37 -9.23
CA GLU A 338 4.72 -19.21 -8.32
C GLU A 338 3.69 -19.41 -7.20
N LEU A 339 2.48 -19.87 -7.55
CA LEU A 339 1.40 -20.12 -6.59
C LEU A 339 1.78 -21.25 -5.60
N TRP A 340 2.34 -22.35 -6.09
CA TRP A 340 2.75 -23.50 -5.27
C TRP A 340 3.95 -23.21 -4.38
N ALA A 341 4.79 -22.23 -4.72
CA ALA A 341 5.88 -21.79 -3.85
C ALA A 341 5.41 -21.08 -2.57
N CYS A 342 4.14 -20.69 -2.48
CA CYS A 342 3.57 -20.06 -1.28
C CYS A 342 3.40 -21.05 -0.12
N THR A 343 4.09 -20.79 0.98
CA THR A 343 4.02 -21.58 2.22
C THR A 343 2.91 -21.12 3.18
N THR A 344 2.08 -20.15 2.78
CA THR A 344 0.98 -19.59 3.60
C THR A 344 1.40 -19.02 4.97
N CYS A 345 2.67 -18.63 5.14
CA CYS A 345 3.23 -18.12 6.41
C CYS A 345 2.74 -16.72 6.84
N ALA A 346 1.98 -16.02 6.00
CA ALA A 346 1.40 -14.69 6.26
C ALA A 346 2.38 -13.52 6.50
N ALA A 347 3.68 -13.68 6.25
CA ALA A 347 4.67 -12.61 6.37
C ALA A 347 4.34 -11.39 5.47
N CYS A 348 3.91 -11.63 4.23
CA CYS A 348 3.50 -10.59 3.29
C CYS A 348 2.28 -9.79 3.78
N VAL A 349 1.28 -10.47 4.34
CA VAL A 349 0.06 -9.85 4.90
C VAL A 349 0.38 -9.01 6.14
N GLU A 350 1.31 -9.47 6.98
CA GLU A 350 1.73 -8.66 8.13
C GLU A 350 2.51 -7.42 7.71
N ALA A 351 3.46 -7.58 6.78
CA ALA A 351 4.30 -6.49 6.30
C ALA A 351 3.54 -5.43 5.49
N CYS A 352 2.40 -5.78 4.89
CA CYS A 352 1.62 -4.87 4.06
C CYS A 352 1.07 -3.67 4.87
N PRO A 353 1.43 -2.42 4.52
CA PRO A 353 0.99 -1.22 5.23
C PRO A 353 -0.51 -0.96 5.07
N VAL A 354 -1.06 -1.31 3.91
CA VAL A 354 -2.46 -1.08 3.51
C VAL A 354 -3.31 -2.34 3.61
N THR A 355 -2.87 -3.30 4.44
CA THR A 355 -3.63 -4.50 4.86
C THR A 355 -4.16 -5.41 3.74
N ILE A 356 -3.39 -5.57 2.66
CA ILE A 356 -3.75 -6.48 1.55
C ILE A 356 -3.67 -7.95 1.96
N GLU A 357 -4.72 -8.70 1.61
CA GLU A 357 -4.87 -10.14 1.87
C GLU A 357 -4.32 -10.93 0.68
N HIS A 358 -3.00 -11.11 0.65
CA HIS A 358 -2.29 -11.79 -0.45
C HIS A 358 -2.61 -13.29 -0.52
N ILE A 359 -2.69 -13.94 0.63
CA ILE A 359 -2.79 -15.42 0.73
C ILE A 359 -4.12 -15.93 0.19
N ASP A 360 -5.23 -15.26 0.52
CA ASP A 360 -6.56 -15.74 0.14
C ASP A 360 -6.68 -15.87 -1.38
N LYS A 361 -6.11 -14.92 -2.15
CA LYS A 361 -6.06 -14.98 -3.63
C LYS A 361 -5.26 -16.19 -4.13
N ILE A 362 -4.08 -16.40 -3.56
CA ILE A 362 -3.19 -17.52 -3.94
C ILE A 362 -3.86 -18.85 -3.63
N VAL A 363 -4.50 -18.97 -2.47
CA VAL A 363 -5.18 -20.21 -2.06
C VAL A 363 -6.40 -20.48 -2.93
N ASP A 364 -7.19 -19.47 -3.27
CA ASP A 364 -8.33 -19.66 -4.17
C ASP A 364 -7.86 -20.10 -5.57
N MET A 365 -6.77 -19.54 -6.10
CA MET A 365 -6.19 -20.02 -7.37
C MET A 365 -5.62 -21.45 -7.27
N ARG A 366 -4.92 -21.79 -6.18
CA ARG A 366 -4.44 -23.17 -5.94
C ARG A 366 -5.58 -24.16 -5.80
N ARG A 367 -6.69 -23.75 -5.17
CA ARG A 367 -7.88 -24.58 -5.04
C ARG A 367 -8.47 -24.90 -6.42
N HIS A 368 -8.50 -23.92 -7.32
CA HIS A 368 -8.91 -24.13 -8.71
C HIS A 368 -7.99 -25.13 -9.42
N LEU A 369 -6.67 -24.91 -9.37
CA LEU A 369 -5.69 -25.82 -9.96
C LEU A 369 -5.90 -27.27 -9.52
N THR A 370 -6.07 -27.50 -8.21
CA THR A 370 -6.20 -28.87 -7.69
C THR A 370 -7.57 -29.49 -7.92
N LEU A 371 -8.65 -28.77 -7.63
CA LEU A 371 -9.99 -29.37 -7.62
C LEU A 371 -10.69 -29.33 -8.97
N MET A 372 -10.30 -28.41 -9.87
CA MET A 372 -10.91 -28.27 -11.19
C MET A 372 -10.01 -28.77 -12.32
N GLU A 373 -8.70 -28.54 -12.23
CA GLU A 373 -7.77 -28.93 -13.31
C GLU A 373 -7.00 -30.22 -13.01
N GLY A 374 -7.09 -30.75 -11.79
CA GLY A 374 -6.30 -31.92 -11.36
C GLY A 374 -4.79 -31.61 -11.27
N SER A 375 -4.40 -30.34 -11.28
CA SER A 375 -3.02 -29.87 -11.17
C SER A 375 -2.59 -29.82 -9.70
N ALA A 376 -1.67 -30.72 -9.34
CA ALA A 376 -1.06 -30.80 -8.03
C ALA A 376 0.29 -30.05 -8.02
N PRO A 377 0.77 -29.59 -6.84
CA PRO A 377 2.12 -29.06 -6.74
C PRO A 377 3.10 -30.10 -7.28
N PRO A 378 4.13 -29.67 -8.05
CA PRO A 378 5.19 -30.59 -8.43
C PRO A 378 5.72 -31.24 -7.16
N SER A 379 5.81 -32.58 -7.16
CA SER A 379 6.42 -33.32 -6.05
C SER A 379 7.75 -32.64 -5.71
N PRO A 380 8.15 -32.56 -4.42
CA PRO A 380 9.49 -32.11 -4.12
C PRO A 380 10.41 -33.10 -4.82
N THR A 381 10.93 -32.71 -5.99
CA THR A 381 11.98 -33.45 -6.65
C THR A 381 13.09 -33.43 -5.62
N THR A 382 13.26 -34.56 -4.93
CA THR A 382 14.58 -35.00 -4.52
C THR A 382 15.40 -34.86 -5.79
N THR A 383 16.07 -33.73 -5.96
CA THR A 383 17.28 -33.69 -6.77
C THR A 383 18.03 -34.94 -6.32
N PRO A 384 18.25 -35.93 -7.21
CA PRO A 384 19.04 -37.07 -6.84
C PRO A 384 20.33 -36.46 -6.31
N VAL A 385 20.59 -36.65 -5.02
CA VAL A 385 21.93 -36.45 -4.52
C VAL A 385 22.72 -37.51 -5.27
N THR A 386 23.39 -37.10 -6.34
CA THR A 386 24.39 -37.94 -6.96
C THR A 386 25.34 -38.33 -5.84
N SER A 387 25.75 -39.59 -5.81
CA SER A 387 26.61 -40.18 -4.78
C SER A 387 27.99 -39.50 -4.67
N ASP A 388 28.24 -38.43 -5.43
CA ASP A 388 29.45 -37.59 -5.42
C ASP A 388 29.31 -36.28 -4.62
N GLY A 389 28.14 -35.97 -4.06
CA GLY A 389 27.95 -34.80 -3.21
C GLY A 389 28.08 -33.44 -3.91
N THR A 390 28.01 -33.37 -5.24
CA THR A 390 28.00 -32.11 -5.97
C THR A 390 26.59 -31.72 -6.43
N THR A 391 26.11 -30.55 -5.99
CA THR A 391 24.82 -29.99 -6.43
C THR A 391 24.92 -29.54 -7.89
N GLY A 392 24.40 -30.34 -8.81
CA GLY A 392 24.28 -29.98 -10.23
C GLY A 392 23.20 -28.92 -10.45
N PHE A 393 23.58 -27.65 -10.53
CA PHE A 393 22.74 -26.60 -11.12
C PHE A 393 22.74 -26.78 -12.64
N THR A 394 21.74 -27.46 -13.19
CA THR A 394 21.45 -27.38 -14.63
C THR A 394 20.83 -26.02 -14.90
N THR A 395 21.64 -25.11 -15.44
CA THR A 395 21.19 -23.79 -15.89
C THR A 395 20.38 -23.96 -17.17
N SER A 396 19.06 -24.11 -17.05
CA SER A 396 18.15 -23.89 -18.17
C SER A 396 18.14 -22.40 -18.50
N ARG A 397 18.98 -22.04 -19.47
CA ARG A 397 19.11 -20.71 -20.07
C ARG A 397 17.85 -20.42 -20.90
N ALA A 398 16.77 -19.99 -20.24
CA ALA A 398 15.57 -19.50 -20.91
C ALA A 398 15.68 -18.00 -21.19
N LEU A 399 16.13 -17.72 -22.42
CA LEU A 399 15.84 -16.56 -23.28
C LEU A 399 15.12 -15.35 -22.63
N TYR A 400 15.89 -14.34 -22.19
CA TYR A 400 15.46 -12.95 -22.24
C TYR A 400 16.09 -12.31 -23.48
N SER A 401 15.30 -12.13 -24.53
CA SER A 401 15.67 -11.34 -25.70
C SER A 401 15.19 -9.90 -25.47
N THR A 402 16.10 -9.04 -25.01
CA THR A 402 15.95 -7.59 -25.15
C THR A 402 16.92 -7.14 -26.24
N ARG A 403 16.37 -6.78 -27.41
CA ARG A 403 17.12 -6.06 -28.45
C ARG A 403 17.51 -4.67 -27.92
N SER A 404 18.81 -4.40 -27.88
CA SER A 404 19.38 -3.06 -28.00
C SER A 404 20.52 -3.11 -29.02
N PRO A 405 20.66 -2.12 -29.91
CA PRO A 405 21.62 -2.17 -31.01
C PRO A 405 23.04 -1.82 -30.57
N ALA A 406 23.97 -2.34 -31.35
CA ALA A 406 25.41 -2.40 -31.13
C ALA A 406 26.15 -1.06 -31.24
N SER A 407 27.29 -0.95 -30.52
CA SER A 407 28.54 -0.47 -31.10
C SER A 407 29.78 -0.77 -30.23
N SER A 408 30.84 -1.20 -30.94
CA SER A 408 32.29 -1.08 -30.68
C SER A 408 32.97 -1.80 -29.50
N ALA A 409 33.55 -2.96 -29.82
CA ALA A 409 34.97 -3.32 -29.73
C ALA A 409 35.88 -2.67 -28.66
N SER A 410 36.59 -3.48 -27.87
CA SER A 410 38.00 -3.83 -28.15
C SER A 410 38.65 -4.73 -27.08
N ARG A 411 39.35 -5.75 -27.59
CA ARG A 411 40.63 -6.35 -27.18
C ARG A 411 40.89 -6.92 -25.76
N SER A 412 41.35 -8.16 -25.86
CA SER A 412 42.17 -9.00 -24.98
C SER A 412 43.32 -8.29 -24.24
N ASN A 413 43.59 -8.73 -23.02
CA ASN A 413 44.85 -9.44 -22.78
C ASN A 413 44.82 -10.33 -21.54
N ARG A 414 45.48 -11.48 -21.69
CA ARG A 414 45.67 -12.55 -20.72
C ARG A 414 47.15 -12.50 -20.33
N THR A 415 47.47 -12.33 -19.06
CA THR A 415 48.82 -12.63 -18.54
C THR A 415 48.75 -13.19 -17.12
N THR A 416 49.28 -14.40 -17.04
CA THR A 416 49.84 -15.20 -15.95
C THR A 416 50.31 -14.47 -14.67
N GLY A 417 50.09 -15.11 -13.52
CA GLY A 417 50.78 -14.82 -12.26
C GLY A 417 50.42 -15.84 -11.18
N SER A 418 51.40 -16.62 -10.75
CA SER A 418 51.31 -17.78 -9.85
C SER A 418 51.38 -17.41 -8.35
N ALA A 419 50.66 -18.21 -7.54
CA ALA A 419 50.91 -18.61 -6.14
C ALA A 419 51.07 -17.55 -5.02
N ALA A 420 50.20 -17.64 -4.00
CA ALA A 420 50.58 -17.84 -2.59
C ALA A 420 49.36 -18.08 -1.69
N SER A 421 49.50 -19.07 -0.81
CA SER A 421 48.58 -19.61 0.19
C SER A 421 48.45 -18.71 1.43
N ALA A 422 47.26 -18.58 2.02
CA ALA A 422 47.06 -18.41 3.47
C ALA A 422 45.56 -18.50 3.85
N ALA A 423 45.31 -18.94 5.08
CA ALA A 423 44.10 -19.56 5.58
C ALA A 423 42.97 -18.59 6.00
N ALA A 424 41.76 -19.17 6.08
CA ALA A 424 40.53 -18.58 6.63
C ALA A 424 40.51 -18.58 8.17
N PRO A 425 39.52 -17.88 8.77
CA PRO A 425 38.80 -18.51 9.88
C PRO A 425 37.27 -18.37 9.80
N GLY A 426 36.59 -19.51 10.02
CA GLY A 426 35.65 -19.66 11.15
C GLY A 426 34.19 -19.28 10.96
N ALA A 427 33.37 -20.25 10.52
CA ALA A 427 31.92 -20.26 10.69
C ALA A 427 31.54 -20.91 12.05
N ALA A 428 30.58 -20.32 12.77
CA ALA A 428 30.00 -20.88 13.99
C ALA A 428 28.59 -21.42 13.70
N ALA A 429 28.43 -22.74 13.86
CA ALA A 429 27.15 -23.46 13.89
C ALA A 429 26.74 -23.71 15.34
N CYS A 430 25.46 -23.51 15.68
CA CYS A 430 24.91 -23.82 16.99
C CYS A 430 23.81 -24.90 16.84
N GLY A 431 24.14 -26.13 17.23
CA GLY A 431 23.22 -27.27 17.28
C GLY A 431 22.58 -27.41 18.66
N TRP A 432 21.27 -27.63 18.68
CA TRP A 432 20.48 -27.91 19.88
C TRP A 432 20.56 -29.40 20.25
N ARG A 433 20.98 -29.71 21.48
CA ARG A 433 20.96 -31.07 22.06
C ARG A 433 19.88 -31.15 23.14
N LYS A 434 18.96 -32.11 23.00
CA LYS A 434 18.01 -32.56 24.04
C LYS A 434 18.77 -33.13 25.25
N ARG A 435 18.27 -32.85 26.46
CA ARG A 435 18.57 -33.65 27.65
C ARG A 435 17.30 -33.89 28.48
N SER A 436 16.92 -35.15 28.55
CA SER A 436 16.02 -35.78 29.52
C SER A 436 16.78 -36.10 30.81
N GLY A 437 16.11 -36.11 31.96
CA GLY A 437 16.67 -36.63 33.21
C GLY A 437 15.72 -36.49 34.40
N ASN A 438 15.33 -37.63 34.96
CA ASN A 438 14.39 -37.83 36.07
C ASN A 438 14.96 -37.47 37.45
N ALA A 439 14.02 -37.10 38.33
CA ALA A 439 13.87 -37.33 39.79
C ALA A 439 15.06 -37.74 40.68
N SER A 440 15.18 -37.06 41.83
CA SER A 440 15.32 -37.69 43.15
C SER A 440 14.94 -36.73 44.29
N THR A 441 14.35 -37.33 45.32
CA THR A 441 13.78 -36.79 46.57
C THR A 441 14.77 -36.78 47.72
N THR A 442 14.70 -35.77 48.60
CA THR A 442 14.91 -35.74 50.08
C THR A 442 14.71 -34.26 50.48
N GLY A 443 14.14 -33.81 51.61
CA GLY A 443 13.76 -34.32 52.92
C GLY A 443 13.92 -33.12 53.86
N GLY A 444 12.94 -32.77 54.71
CA GLY A 444 13.10 -31.67 55.67
C GLY A 444 11.80 -31.06 56.22
N SER A 445 11.43 -31.51 57.41
CA SER A 445 10.31 -31.15 58.28
C SER A 445 10.42 -29.78 58.99
N ALA A 446 9.30 -29.11 59.30
CA ALA A 446 8.99 -28.49 60.62
C ALA A 446 7.62 -27.73 60.66
N THR A 447 6.68 -28.30 61.41
CA THR A 447 5.77 -27.72 62.45
C THR A 447 5.02 -26.37 62.32
N SER A 448 3.67 -26.47 62.43
CA SER A 448 2.63 -25.68 63.19
C SER A 448 2.74 -24.14 63.30
N THR A 449 1.68 -23.32 63.23
CA THR A 449 0.42 -23.39 64.00
C THR A 449 -0.62 -22.36 63.51
N SER A 450 -1.91 -22.72 63.64
CA SER A 450 -3.12 -21.89 63.90
C SER A 450 -3.51 -20.68 63.02
N GLY A 451 -4.76 -20.69 62.54
CA GLY A 451 -5.44 -19.49 62.03
C GLY A 451 -6.82 -19.74 61.41
N ARG A 452 -7.79 -20.07 62.25
CA ARG A 452 -9.19 -20.42 61.91
C ARG A 452 -9.98 -19.20 61.39
N ARG A 453 -10.64 -19.29 60.24
CA ARG A 453 -12.03 -18.79 60.06
C ARG A 453 -12.75 -19.54 58.94
N ARG A 454 -14.02 -19.82 59.23
CA ARG A 454 -14.87 -20.89 58.70
C ARG A 454 -16.17 -20.24 58.20
N ARG A 455 -16.87 -20.97 57.32
CA ARG A 455 -18.28 -20.82 56.85
C ARG A 455 -18.44 -20.00 55.56
N ASN A 456 -19.26 -20.41 54.58
CA ASN A 456 -20.08 -21.61 54.38
C ASN A 456 -20.56 -21.65 52.92
N ARG A 457 -20.75 -22.88 52.39
CA ARG A 457 -21.85 -23.35 51.50
C ARG A 457 -22.20 -22.52 50.24
N THR A 458 -22.36 -23.09 49.04
CA THR A 458 -23.15 -24.28 48.71
C THR A 458 -22.71 -24.93 47.39
N SER A 459 -22.83 -26.26 47.39
CA SER A 459 -22.67 -27.22 46.31
C SER A 459 -23.75 -27.15 45.21
N ARG A 460 -23.36 -27.41 43.96
CA ARG A 460 -24.13 -28.30 43.07
C ARG A 460 -23.17 -29.09 42.18
N ARG A 461 -23.26 -30.42 42.31
CA ARG A 461 -22.53 -31.47 41.60
C ARG A 461 -23.45 -32.06 40.51
N SER A 462 -22.85 -32.93 39.68
CA SER A 462 -23.46 -33.93 38.79
C SER A 462 -23.61 -33.44 37.33
N ARG A 463 -23.18 -34.16 36.29
CA ARG A 463 -22.67 -35.54 36.16
C ARG A 463 -21.80 -35.62 34.90
N SER A 464 -20.69 -36.35 35.00
CA SER A 464 -19.91 -36.96 33.92
C SER A 464 -20.27 -38.44 33.83
N THR A 465 -20.38 -39.00 32.63
CA THR A 465 -20.30 -40.45 32.36
C THR A 465 -19.82 -40.70 30.93
N PRO A 466 -19.22 -41.89 30.64
CA PRO A 466 -17.95 -42.00 29.92
C PRO A 466 -18.01 -42.83 28.61
N CYS A 467 -16.84 -42.97 27.97
CA CYS A 467 -16.54 -43.86 26.84
C CYS A 467 -16.79 -45.35 27.10
N GLU A 468 -17.21 -46.06 26.05
CA GLU A 468 -16.97 -47.47 25.68
C GLU A 468 -17.67 -47.68 24.31
N LYS A 469 -17.16 -48.36 23.27
CA LYS A 469 -16.06 -49.31 23.04
C LYS A 469 -15.44 -49.06 21.66
#